data_AF-A0A0T6B6T7-F1
#
_entry.id   AF-A0A0T6B6T7-F1
#
_cell.length_a   1.000
_cell.length_b   1.000
_cell.length_c   1.000
_cell.angle_alpha   90.00
_cell.angle_beta   90.00
_cell.angle_gamma   90.00
#
_symmetry.space_group_name_H-M   'P 1'
#
loop_
_entity.id
_entity.type
_entity.pdbx_description
1 polymer ?
#
loop_
_entity_poly.entity_id
_entity_poly.type
_entity_poly.pdbx_seq_one_letter_code
_entity_poly.pdbx_strand_id
1 'polypeptide(L)'
;MLTYFLLAAGGLVLLVAILGFCAGCWEHRPLLICYMFLLILIFLMEAMVGVFGFIYQEIVHTELENNLNTTFLTHYKIDNDKTVAIDFLQEKFQCCGAVSFSDWQYSQWKNKNPDEMNLVPDSCCKTIKGHCGRRDHPSNINYSGCLRKVEDHLRNHLSILSAVGLGICVIQIFGVVYACMLFVKLKDLGDDT
;
A
#
# COMPACT_ATOMS: atom_id res chain seq x y z
N MET A 1 -15.16 2.92 -8.07
CA MET A 1 -14.86 3.65 -6.81
C MET A 1 -13.44 4.19 -6.82
N LEU A 2 -12.40 3.35 -6.88
CA LEU A 2 -10.98 3.80 -6.94
C LEU A 2 -10.70 4.78 -8.09
N THR A 3 -11.27 4.53 -9.27
CA THR A 3 -11.13 5.42 -10.44
C THR A 3 -11.65 6.85 -10.19
N TYR A 4 -12.78 7.00 -9.49
CA TYR A 4 -13.32 8.32 -9.14
C TYR A 4 -12.42 9.07 -8.16
N PHE A 5 -11.83 8.37 -7.17
CA PHE A 5 -10.86 8.97 -6.26
C PHE A 5 -9.62 9.47 -7.01
N LEU A 6 -9.08 8.67 -7.93
CA LEU A 6 -7.92 9.06 -8.73
C LEU A 6 -8.22 10.27 -9.62
N LEU A 7 -9.41 10.32 -10.24
CA LEU A 7 -9.85 11.47 -11.04
C LEU A 7 -10.00 12.74 -10.18
N ALA A 8 -10.61 12.62 -8.99
CA ALA A 8 -10.77 13.75 -8.08
C ALA A 8 -9.43 14.28 -7.58
N ALA A 9 -8.51 13.39 -7.18
CA ALA A 9 -7.17 13.75 -6.74
C ALA A 9 -6.38 14.45 -7.86
N GLY A 10 -6.38 13.89 -9.07
CA GLY A 10 -5.72 14.50 -10.22
C GLY A 10 -6.31 15.87 -10.59
N GLY A 11 -7.64 16.01 -10.55
CA GLY A 11 -8.32 17.28 -10.77
C GLY A 11 -7.95 18.35 -9.74
N LEU A 12 -7.86 17.97 -8.45
CA LEU A 12 -7.43 18.88 -7.39
C LEU A 12 -5.99 19.37 -7.60
N VAL A 13 -5.07 18.48 -7.98
CA VAL A 13 -3.67 18.84 -8.27
C VAL A 13 -3.59 19.83 -9.43
N LEU A 14 -4.34 19.60 -10.52
CA LEU A 14 -4.38 20.52 -11.66
C LEU A 14 -4.95 21.89 -11.27
N LEU A 15 -6.03 21.91 -10.48
CA LEU A 15 -6.63 23.14 -9.99
C LEU A 15 -5.64 23.95 -9.16
N VAL A 16 -4.95 23.31 -8.20
CA VAL A 16 -3.94 23.97 -7.36
C VAL A 16 -2.77 24.49 -8.19
N ALA A 17 -2.33 23.73 -9.21
CA ALA A 17 -1.28 24.16 -10.12
C ALA A 17 -1.67 25.40 -10.93
N ILE A 18 -2.89 25.42 -11.50
CA ILE A 18 -3.42 26.58 -12.25
C ILE A 18 -3.54 27.80 -11.33
N LEU A 19 -4.10 27.62 -10.12
CA LEU A 19 -4.21 28.70 -9.15
C LEU A 19 -2.84 29.24 -8.73
N GLY A 20 -1.86 28.37 -8.49
CA GLY A 20 -0.50 28.77 -8.15
C GLY A 20 0.17 29.55 -9.29
N PHE A 21 0.00 29.10 -10.53
CA PHE A 21 0.51 29.80 -11.72
C PHE A 21 -0.14 31.17 -11.88
N CYS A 22 -1.48 31.24 -11.84
CA CYS A 22 -2.22 32.51 -11.96
C CYS A 22 -1.90 33.46 -10.79
N ALA A 23 -1.75 32.95 -9.56
CA ALA A 23 -1.39 33.76 -8.40
C ALA A 23 0.00 34.41 -8.56
N GLY A 24 0.95 33.67 -9.13
CA GLY A 24 2.29 34.20 -9.44
C GLY A 24 2.29 35.21 -10.59
N CYS A 25 1.49 35.00 -11.64
CA CYS A 25 1.47 35.89 -12.80
C CYS A 25 0.64 37.16 -12.62
N TRP A 26 -0.50 37.07 -11.93
CA TRP A 26 -1.45 38.20 -11.82
C TRP A 26 -1.24 39.02 -10.56
N GLU A 27 -0.43 38.55 -9.61
CA GLU A 27 -0.08 39.29 -8.39
C GLU A 27 -1.32 39.80 -7.61
N HIS A 28 -2.45 39.09 -7.74
CA HIS A 28 -3.72 39.50 -7.16
C HIS A 28 -3.90 38.88 -5.76
N ARG A 29 -3.95 39.72 -4.72
CA ARG A 29 -3.95 39.32 -3.30
C ARG A 29 -4.95 38.20 -2.92
N PRO A 30 -6.26 38.25 -3.27
CA PRO A 30 -7.19 37.20 -2.86
C PRO A 30 -6.93 35.85 -3.57
N LEU A 31 -6.33 35.86 -4.76
CA LEU A 31 -5.95 34.63 -5.45
C LEU A 31 -4.81 33.91 -4.72
N LEU A 32 -3.85 34.70 -4.22
CA LEU A 32 -2.73 34.22 -3.41
C LEU A 32 -3.19 33.69 -2.05
N ILE A 33 -4.14 34.36 -1.39
CA ILE A 33 -4.77 33.87 -0.15
C ILE A 33 -5.49 32.53 -0.39
N CYS A 34 -6.24 32.42 -1.48
CA CYS A 34 -6.94 31.19 -1.86
C CYS A 34 -5.94 30.03 -2.07
N TYR A 35 -4.85 30.28 -2.79
CA TYR A 35 -3.79 29.30 -3.01
C TYR A 35 -3.13 28.84 -1.69
N MET A 36 -2.77 29.78 -0.80
CA MET A 36 -2.20 29.47 0.51
C MET A 36 -3.15 28.62 1.37
N PHE A 37 -4.43 29.01 1.42
CA PHE A 37 -5.44 28.28 2.18
C PHE A 37 -5.61 26.85 1.67
N LEU A 38 -5.65 26.65 0.35
CA LEU A 38 -5.74 25.32 -0.26
C LEU A 38 -4.50 24.46 0.05
N LEU A 39 -3.29 25.02 -0.03
CA LEU A 39 -2.07 24.28 0.32
C LEU A 39 -2.07 23.84 1.80
N ILE A 40 -2.48 24.72 2.71
CA ILE A 40 -2.57 24.38 4.15
C ILE A 40 -3.60 23.29 4.38
N LEU A 41 -4.76 23.36 3.72
CA LEU A 41 -5.79 22.31 3.83
C LEU A 41 -5.27 20.96 3.36
N ILE A 42 -4.57 20.92 2.21
CA ILE A 42 -3.99 19.69 1.67
C ILE A 42 -2.91 19.15 2.63
N PHE A 43 -2.06 20.01 3.19
CA PHE A 43 -1.05 19.61 4.17
C PHE A 43 -1.67 18.96 5.41
N LEU A 44 -2.76 19.54 5.94
CA LEU A 44 -3.46 18.97 7.10
C LEU A 44 -4.09 17.61 6.76
N MET A 45 -4.68 17.46 5.58
CA MET A 45 -5.23 16.18 5.10
C MET A 45 -4.12 15.12 4.97
N GLU A 46 -2.97 15.49 4.40
CA GLU A 46 -1.82 14.61 4.25
C GLU A 46 -1.25 14.17 5.60
N ALA A 47 -1.14 15.10 6.55
CA ALA A 47 -0.73 14.80 7.92
C ALA A 47 -1.71 13.82 8.60
N MET A 48 -3.03 14.00 8.45
CA MET A 48 -4.02 13.08 8.98
C MET A 48 -3.90 11.67 8.37
N VAL A 49 -3.72 11.58 7.05
CA VAL A 49 -3.51 10.30 6.36
C VAL A 49 -2.23 9.62 6.84
N GLY A 50 -1.15 10.38 7.03
CA GLY A 50 0.11 9.87 7.58
C GLY A 50 -0.03 9.32 9.00
N VAL A 51 -0.70 10.07 9.89
CA VAL A 51 -0.94 9.64 11.29
C VAL A 51 -1.84 8.40 11.33
N PHE A 52 -2.93 8.38 10.57
CA PHE A 52 -3.77 7.18 10.49
C PHE A 52 -3.02 6.00 9.90
N GLY A 53 -2.24 6.20 8.84
CA GLY A 53 -1.39 5.16 8.26
C GLY A 53 -0.45 4.54 9.29
N PHE A 54 0.17 5.35 10.15
CA PHE A 54 1.04 4.88 11.21
C PHE A 54 0.29 4.06 12.27
N ILE A 55 -0.87 4.55 12.76
CA ILE A 55 -1.67 3.84 13.78
C ILE A 55 -2.20 2.52 13.23
N TYR A 56 -2.74 2.52 12.01
CA TYR A 56 -3.33 1.32 11.41
C TYR A 56 -2.28 0.28 10.98
N GLN A 57 -1.02 0.68 10.80
CA GLN A 57 0.04 -0.25 10.41
C GLN A 57 0.15 -1.43 11.39
N GLU A 58 0.16 -1.17 12.70
CA GLU A 58 0.29 -2.20 13.74
C GLU A 58 -0.90 -3.18 13.74
N ILE A 59 -2.11 -2.64 13.58
CA ILE A 59 -3.35 -3.42 13.51
C ILE A 59 -3.35 -4.30 12.26
N VAL A 60 -2.98 -3.74 11.10
CA VAL A 60 -2.96 -4.46 9.82
C VAL A 60 -1.99 -5.64 9.85
N HIS A 61 -0.82 -5.52 10.51
CA HIS A 61 0.11 -6.64 10.62
C HIS A 61 -0.51 -7.83 11.36
N THR A 62 -1.15 -7.59 12.51
CA THR A 62 -1.74 -8.66 13.33
C THR A 62 -2.96 -9.29 12.65
N GLU A 63 -3.82 -8.47 12.05
CA GLU A 63 -4.97 -8.95 11.29
C GLU A 63 -4.54 -9.76 10.07
N LEU A 64 -3.51 -9.31 9.36
CA LEU A 64 -2.97 -10.03 8.21
C LEU A 64 -2.44 -11.41 8.62
N GLU A 65 -1.70 -11.50 9.72
CA GLU A 65 -1.20 -12.75 10.27
C GLU A 65 -2.33 -13.73 10.58
N ASN A 66 -3.30 -13.30 11.39
CA ASN A 66 -4.42 -14.14 11.82
C ASN A 66 -5.28 -14.59 10.63
N ASN A 67 -5.59 -13.67 9.71
CA ASN A 67 -6.43 -13.96 8.56
C ASN A 67 -5.72 -14.86 7.56
N LEU A 68 -4.44 -14.64 7.26
CA LEU A 68 -3.67 -15.53 6.38
C LEU A 68 -3.53 -16.92 6.99
N ASN A 69 -3.12 -17.01 8.26
CA ASN A 69 -2.94 -18.30 8.92
C ASN A 69 -4.24 -19.12 8.93
N THR A 70 -5.35 -18.50 9.34
CA THR A 70 -6.68 -19.12 9.31
C THR A 70 -7.05 -19.53 7.89
N THR A 71 -6.92 -18.64 6.91
CA THR A 71 -7.30 -18.92 5.52
C THR A 71 -6.53 -20.11 4.92
N PHE A 72 -5.22 -20.18 5.16
CA PHE A 72 -4.39 -21.30 4.70
C PHE A 72 -4.77 -22.61 5.38
N LEU A 73 -4.96 -22.60 6.71
CA LEU A 73 -5.18 -23.83 7.46
C LEU A 73 -6.62 -24.35 7.37
N THR A 74 -7.63 -23.50 7.23
CA THR A 74 -9.05 -23.92 7.32
C THR A 74 -9.82 -23.85 6.01
N HIS A 75 -9.36 -23.09 5.00
CA HIS A 75 -10.15 -22.84 3.78
C HIS A 75 -9.53 -23.40 2.50
N TYR A 76 -8.26 -23.81 2.52
CA TYR A 76 -7.59 -24.39 1.34
C TYR A 76 -8.26 -25.71 0.90
N LYS A 77 -8.54 -25.83 -0.41
CA LYS A 77 -9.35 -26.90 -1.06
C LYS A 77 -10.73 -27.14 -0.43
N ILE A 78 -11.25 -26.21 0.34
CA ILE A 78 -12.61 -26.22 0.89
C ILE A 78 -13.44 -25.11 0.24
N ASP A 79 -12.85 -23.93 0.14
CA ASP A 79 -13.39 -22.79 -0.58
C ASP A 79 -12.53 -22.55 -1.83
N ASN A 80 -13.16 -22.60 -3.01
CA ASN A 80 -12.45 -22.47 -4.28
C ASN A 80 -11.82 -21.09 -4.46
N ASP A 81 -12.50 -20.01 -4.06
CA ASP A 81 -12.00 -18.65 -4.22
C ASP A 81 -10.80 -18.41 -3.32
N LYS A 82 -10.83 -18.94 -2.08
CA LYS A 82 -9.69 -18.91 -1.18
C LYS A 82 -8.53 -19.76 -1.68
N THR A 83 -8.82 -20.92 -2.26
CA THR A 83 -7.80 -21.81 -2.84
C THR A 83 -7.05 -21.13 -3.97
N VAL A 84 -7.78 -20.54 -4.93
CA VAL A 84 -7.18 -19.78 -6.04
C VAL A 84 -6.34 -18.61 -5.53
N ALA A 85 -6.82 -17.88 -4.51
CA ALA A 85 -6.06 -16.79 -3.91
C ALA A 85 -4.78 -17.27 -3.20
N ILE A 86 -4.84 -18.39 -2.48
CA ILE A 86 -3.67 -18.98 -1.81
C ILE A 86 -2.64 -19.46 -2.84
N ASP A 87 -3.07 -20.21 -3.86
CA ASP A 87 -2.17 -20.70 -4.91
C ASP A 87 -1.51 -19.51 -5.62
N PHE A 88 -2.28 -18.47 -5.96
CA PHE A 88 -1.74 -17.23 -6.51
C PHE A 88 -0.71 -16.57 -5.59
N LEU A 89 -0.96 -16.48 -4.28
CA LEU A 89 0.01 -15.91 -3.34
C LEU A 89 1.32 -16.71 -3.33
N GLN A 90 1.23 -18.04 -3.27
CA GLN A 90 2.38 -18.93 -3.24
C GLN A 90 3.25 -18.80 -4.49
N GLU A 91 2.60 -18.76 -5.65
CA GLU A 91 3.28 -18.57 -6.93
C GLU A 91 3.86 -17.17 -7.06
N LYS A 92 3.08 -16.13 -6.73
CA LYS A 92 3.46 -14.73 -6.90
C LYS A 92 4.62 -14.34 -5.98
N PHE A 93 4.57 -14.77 -4.72
CA PHE A 93 5.54 -14.38 -3.69
C PHE A 93 6.61 -15.43 -3.43
N GLN A 94 6.57 -16.56 -4.16
CA GLN A 94 7.53 -17.65 -4.05
C GLN A 94 7.66 -18.10 -2.59
N CYS A 95 6.52 -18.48 -2.02
CA CYS A 95 6.34 -18.85 -0.62
C CYS A 95 5.51 -20.13 -0.48
N CYS A 96 5.48 -20.72 0.71
CA CYS A 96 4.69 -21.91 1.00
C CYS A 96 4.18 -21.90 2.44
N GLY A 97 2.86 -22.08 2.60
CA GLY A 97 2.21 -21.96 3.90
C GLY A 97 2.08 -20.51 4.37
N ALA A 98 1.40 -20.29 5.49
CA ALA A 98 1.20 -18.96 6.03
C ALA A 98 2.51 -18.46 6.67
N VAL A 99 3.03 -19.20 7.64
CA VAL A 99 4.28 -18.94 8.36
C VAL A 99 5.41 -19.84 7.83
N SER A 100 5.10 -21.09 7.49
CA SER A 100 6.07 -22.07 6.98
C SER A 100 5.41 -23.14 6.11
N PHE A 101 6.19 -23.81 5.27
CA PHE A 101 5.70 -24.95 4.49
C PHE A 101 5.12 -26.07 5.36
N SER A 102 5.58 -26.19 6.61
CA SER A 102 5.11 -27.20 7.56
C SER A 102 3.66 -26.97 8.02
N ASP A 103 3.11 -25.77 7.84
CA ASP A 103 1.72 -25.43 8.20
C ASP A 103 0.73 -26.39 7.53
N TRP A 104 1.04 -26.85 6.32
CA TRP A 104 0.21 -27.77 5.56
C TRP A 104 -0.07 -29.09 6.27
N GLN A 105 0.84 -29.53 7.15
CA GLN A 105 0.65 -30.74 7.96
C GLN A 105 -0.53 -30.62 8.94
N TYR A 106 -0.85 -29.39 9.36
CA TYR A 106 -1.93 -29.10 10.30
C TYR A 106 -3.21 -28.60 9.61
N SER A 107 -3.17 -28.42 8.30
CA SER A 107 -4.30 -27.90 7.53
C SER A 107 -5.49 -28.88 7.49
N GLN A 108 -6.71 -28.34 7.43
CA GLN A 108 -7.92 -29.15 7.21
C GLN A 108 -7.87 -29.91 5.89
N TRP A 109 -7.21 -29.37 4.86
CA TRP A 109 -6.99 -30.07 3.60
C TRP A 109 -6.27 -31.40 3.81
N LYS A 110 -5.17 -31.39 4.58
CA LYS A 110 -4.41 -32.61 4.89
C LYS A 110 -5.19 -33.56 5.81
N ASN A 111 -5.86 -33.02 6.83
CA ASN A 111 -6.62 -33.82 7.79
C ASN A 111 -7.84 -34.52 7.17
N LYS A 112 -8.54 -33.88 6.22
CA LYS A 112 -9.72 -34.45 5.55
C LYS A 112 -9.38 -35.41 4.41
N ASN A 113 -8.14 -35.38 3.91
CA ASN A 113 -7.70 -36.21 2.78
C ASN A 113 -6.47 -37.03 3.19
N PRO A 114 -6.63 -38.12 3.96
CA PRO A 114 -5.51 -38.93 4.42
C PRO A 114 -4.73 -39.60 3.27
N ASP A 115 -5.37 -39.84 2.13
CA ASP A 115 -4.75 -40.40 0.92
C ASP A 115 -3.98 -39.35 0.09
N GLU A 116 -4.02 -38.08 0.49
CA GLU A 116 -3.31 -37.00 -0.21
C GLU A 116 -1.80 -37.22 -0.11
N MET A 117 -1.19 -37.56 -1.24
CA MET A 117 0.25 -37.81 -1.34
C MET A 117 1.07 -36.53 -1.31
N ASN A 118 0.50 -35.39 -1.70
CA ASN A 118 1.19 -34.11 -1.65
C ASN A 118 1.39 -33.69 -0.18
N LEU A 119 2.62 -33.36 0.19
CA LEU A 119 2.96 -32.81 1.51
C LEU A 119 2.59 -31.32 1.59
N VAL A 120 2.67 -30.64 0.45
CA VAL A 120 2.31 -29.24 0.26
C VAL A 120 1.58 -29.05 -1.09
N PRO A 121 0.85 -27.95 -1.31
CA PRO A 121 0.31 -27.59 -2.62
C PRO A 121 1.35 -27.57 -3.73
N ASP A 122 0.95 -27.89 -4.96
CA ASP A 122 1.84 -27.80 -6.12
C ASP A 122 2.25 -26.35 -6.45
N SER A 123 1.43 -25.36 -6.04
CA SER A 123 1.73 -23.92 -6.08
C SER A 123 2.91 -23.51 -5.18
N CYS A 124 3.31 -24.33 -4.20
CA CYS A 124 4.54 -24.12 -3.41
C CYS A 124 5.83 -24.40 -4.20
N CYS A 125 5.74 -25.12 -5.31
CA CYS A 125 6.91 -25.60 -6.02
C CYS A 125 7.60 -24.47 -6.79
N LYS A 126 8.94 -24.49 -6.81
CA LYS A 126 9.74 -23.57 -7.64
C LYS A 126 9.48 -23.79 -9.13
N THR A 127 9.13 -25.01 -9.51
CA THR A 127 8.68 -25.36 -10.85
C THR A 127 7.36 -26.09 -10.72
N ILE A 128 6.27 -25.41 -11.09
CA ILE A 128 4.91 -25.92 -10.94
C ILE A 128 4.72 -27.06 -11.94
N LYS A 129 4.50 -28.25 -11.40
CA LYS A 129 4.17 -29.48 -12.14
C LYS A 129 3.18 -30.26 -11.30
N GLY A 130 2.31 -31.04 -11.94
CA GLY A 130 1.39 -31.91 -11.21
C GLY A 130 2.16 -32.83 -10.25
N HIS A 131 1.72 -32.87 -8.99
CA HIS A 131 2.30 -33.68 -7.91
C HIS A 131 3.75 -33.35 -7.54
N CYS A 132 4.24 -32.15 -7.86
CA CYS A 132 5.56 -31.72 -7.37
C CYS A 132 5.59 -31.59 -5.85
N GLY A 133 4.45 -31.29 -5.21
CA GLY A 133 4.30 -31.12 -3.76
C GLY A 133 4.47 -32.40 -2.93
N ARG A 134 4.68 -33.57 -3.57
CA ARG A 134 5.01 -34.83 -2.88
C ARG A 134 6.39 -34.83 -2.21
N ARG A 135 7.30 -33.94 -2.64
CA ARG A 135 8.65 -33.81 -2.09
C ARG A 135 8.86 -32.39 -1.59
N ASP A 136 9.07 -32.25 -0.29
CA ASP A 136 9.28 -30.97 0.38
C ASP A 136 10.75 -30.56 0.45
N HIS A 137 11.64 -31.10 -0.38
CA HIS A 137 13.07 -30.75 -0.40
C HIS A 137 13.29 -29.27 -0.78
N PRO A 138 14.27 -28.55 -0.21
CA PRO A 138 14.50 -27.11 -0.46
C PRO A 138 14.88 -26.76 -1.91
N SER A 139 15.29 -27.73 -2.72
CA SER A 139 15.50 -27.54 -4.15
C SER A 139 14.20 -27.53 -4.96
N ASN A 140 13.10 -28.06 -4.42
CA ASN A 140 11.83 -28.28 -5.12
C ASN A 140 10.76 -27.26 -4.73
N ILE A 141 10.70 -26.86 -3.45
CA ILE A 141 9.67 -25.96 -2.93
C ILE A 141 10.26 -24.70 -2.29
N ASN A 142 9.42 -23.68 -2.13
CA ASN A 142 9.74 -22.48 -1.39
C ASN A 142 9.53 -22.70 0.12
N TYR A 143 10.54 -22.44 0.95
CA TYR A 143 10.46 -22.68 2.40
C TYR A 143 9.97 -21.48 3.22
N SER A 144 9.96 -20.28 2.61
CA SER A 144 9.49 -19.07 3.30
C SER A 144 7.97 -19.07 3.39
N GLY A 145 7.41 -18.75 4.56
CA GLY A 145 5.98 -18.47 4.70
C GLY A 145 5.54 -17.24 3.90
N CYS A 146 4.30 -17.27 3.45
CA CYS A 146 3.71 -16.21 2.67
C CYS A 146 3.47 -14.94 3.48
N LEU A 147 3.20 -15.03 4.79
CA LEU A 147 3.01 -13.88 5.66
C LEU A 147 4.22 -12.94 5.61
N ARG A 148 5.43 -13.47 5.85
CA ARG A 148 6.66 -12.66 5.80
C ARG A 148 6.89 -12.05 4.42
N LYS A 149 6.71 -12.83 3.35
CA LYS A 149 6.94 -12.35 1.98
C LYS A 149 5.95 -11.26 1.57
N VAL A 150 4.68 -11.40 1.95
CA VAL A 150 3.65 -10.39 1.73
C VAL A 150 3.94 -9.15 2.57
N GLU A 151 4.34 -9.32 3.84
CA GLU A 151 4.72 -8.21 4.70
C GLU A 151 5.92 -7.42 4.15
N ASP A 152 6.98 -8.11 3.74
CA ASP A 152 8.16 -7.49 3.12
C ASP A 152 7.78 -6.71 1.86
N HIS A 153 6.89 -7.28 1.05
CA HIS A 153 6.40 -6.63 -0.15
C HIS A 153 5.59 -5.36 0.18
N LEU A 154 4.65 -5.45 1.14
CA LEU A 154 3.86 -4.32 1.60
C LEU A 154 4.76 -3.22 2.20
N ARG A 155 5.72 -3.58 3.06
CA ARG A 155 6.66 -2.65 3.70
C ARG A 155 7.49 -1.88 2.67
N ASN A 156 7.98 -2.55 1.63
CA ASN A 156 8.73 -1.90 0.55
C ASN A 156 7.86 -0.88 -0.20
N HIS A 157 6.61 -1.24 -0.53
CA HIS A 157 5.70 -0.31 -1.19
C HIS A 157 5.27 0.85 -0.30
N LEU A 158 4.97 0.58 0.98
CA LEU A 158 4.65 1.62 1.97
C LEU A 158 5.81 2.58 2.16
N SER A 159 7.05 2.10 2.22
CA SER A 159 8.24 2.96 2.33
C SER A 159 8.36 3.94 1.17
N ILE A 160 8.05 3.51 -0.06
CA ILE A 160 8.06 4.39 -1.24
C ILE A 160 6.94 5.42 -1.15
N LEU A 161 5.72 5.00 -0.78
CA LEU A 161 4.58 5.91 -0.62
C LEU A 161 4.85 6.97 0.47
N SER A 162 5.43 6.57 1.60
CA SER A 162 5.84 7.48 2.67
C SER A 162 6.90 8.48 2.20
N ALA A 163 7.88 8.04 1.41
CA ALA A 163 8.89 8.94 0.85
C ALA A 163 8.29 9.97 -0.11
N VAL A 164 7.34 9.55 -0.97
CA VAL A 164 6.62 10.45 -1.88
C VAL A 164 5.78 11.47 -1.11
N GLY A 165 5.00 11.03 -0.11
CA GLY A 165 4.22 11.93 0.74
C GLY A 165 5.08 12.95 1.48
N LEU A 166 6.19 12.51 2.07
CA LEU A 166 7.13 13.44 2.71
C LEU A 166 7.67 14.49 1.72
N GLY A 167 7.99 14.08 0.49
CA GLY A 167 8.39 15.01 -0.58
C GLY A 167 7.30 16.02 -0.94
N ILE A 168 6.05 15.59 -1.01
CA ILE A 168 4.90 16.45 -1.28
C ILE A 168 4.73 17.47 -0.15
N CYS A 169 4.80 17.06 1.12
CA CYS A 169 4.77 17.95 2.28
C CYS A 169 5.85 19.05 2.20
N VAL A 170 7.09 18.67 1.83
CA VAL A 170 8.19 19.64 1.69
C VAL A 170 7.89 20.65 0.58
N ILE A 171 7.41 20.19 -0.58
CA ILE A 171 7.04 21.07 -1.70
C ILE A 171 5.91 22.04 -1.30
N GLN A 172 4.90 21.56 -0.57
CA GLN A 172 3.81 22.42 -0.07
C GLN A 172 4.34 23.50 0.87
N ILE A 173 5.25 23.18 1.79
CA ILE A 173 5.86 24.17 2.69
C ILE A 173 6.57 25.26 1.89
N PHE A 174 7.36 24.89 0.88
CA PHE A 174 7.99 25.88 -0.02
C PHE A 174 6.95 26.72 -0.76
N GLY A 175 5.85 26.12 -1.23
CA GLY A 175 4.75 26.83 -1.86
C GLY A 175 4.09 27.86 -0.94
N VAL A 176 3.84 27.50 0.32
CA VAL A 176 3.29 28.42 1.33
C VAL A 176 4.29 29.54 1.62
N VAL A 177 5.56 29.24 1.86
CA VAL A 177 6.59 30.26 2.12
C VAL A 177 6.71 31.25 0.95
N TYR A 178 6.75 30.74 -0.28
CA TYR A 178 6.78 31.58 -1.48
C TYR A 178 5.55 32.48 -1.57
N ALA A 179 4.36 31.92 -1.37
CA ALA A 179 3.13 32.69 -1.41
C ALA A 179 3.05 33.73 -0.29
N CYS A 180 3.53 33.44 0.91
CA CYS A 180 3.64 34.42 2.00
C CYS A 180 4.58 35.56 1.65
N MET A 181 5.76 35.27 1.09
CA MET A 181 6.72 36.29 0.67
C MET A 181 6.14 37.21 -0.41
N LEU A 182 5.49 36.62 -1.42
CA LEU A 182 4.82 37.39 -2.48
C LEU A 182 3.67 38.22 -1.92
N PHE A 183 2.91 37.70 -0.95
CA PHE A 183 1.81 38.43 -0.32
C PHE A 183 2.30 39.68 0.42
N VAL A 184 3.38 39.54 1.19
CA VAL A 184 3.97 40.67 1.92
C VAL A 184 4.47 41.73 0.94
N LYS A 185 5.22 41.33 -0.11
CA LYS A 185 5.71 42.25 -1.14
C LYS A 185 4.57 43.04 -1.81
N LEU A 186 3.47 42.35 -2.13
CA LEU A 186 2.29 43.00 -2.74
C LEU A 186 1.53 43.87 -1.75
N LYS A 187 1.58 43.55 -0.46
CA LYS A 187 1.03 44.39 0.61
C LYS A 187 1.75 45.73 0.65
N ASP A 188 3.08 45.69 0.73
CA ASP A 188 3.94 46.87 0.85
C ASP A 188 3.74 47.82 -0.35
N LEU A 189 3.74 47.30 -1.58
CA LEU A 189 3.52 48.10 -2.80
C LEU A 189 2.18 48.86 -2.81
N GLY A 190 1.14 48.32 -2.16
CA GLY A 190 -0.17 48.97 -2.11
C GLY A 190 -0.37 49.92 -0.94
N ASP A 191 0.50 49.87 0.09
CA ASP A 191 0.48 50.84 1.19
C ASP A 191 1.30 52.11 0.84
N ASP A 192 2.18 52.04 -0.18
CA ASP A 192 3.00 53.16 -0.70
C ASP A 192 2.32 54.02 -1.82
N THR A 193 1.12 53.64 -2.30
CA THR A 193 0.40 54.31 -3.40
C THR A 193 -0.87 55.00 -2.90
#